data_AF-A0AAD9X0D5-F1
#
_entry.id   AF-A0AAD9X0D5-F1
#
_cell.length_a   1.000
_cell.length_b   1.000
_cell.length_c   1.000
_cell.angle_alpha   90.00
_cell.angle_beta   90.00
_cell.angle_gamma   90.00
#
_symmetry.space_group_name_H-M   'P 1'
#
loop_
_entity.id
_entity.type
_entity.pdbx_description
1 polymer ?
#
loop_
_entity_poly.entity_id
_entity_poly.type
_entity_poly.pdbx_seq_one_letter_code
_entity_poly.pdbx_strand_id
1 'polypeptide(L)'
;MATSQITLPLYEKLECKNTTKRRALNITVMFLLFTLLIYRFISLQNHHGIPWLLAFLCLSWFTFIWVLSIAIRWSPADYQTYPDRLHKRVLDLPSVDMFVTIADPVLEPPIITLNTVLSLLAIDYPTHKLACYVSDDGCPSSTLSSKPLSLLSFGCHLVTSIMFLLELPLDTFCSTHLLIIMKIHSNSNKNGKK
;
A
#
# COMPACT_ATOMS: atom_id res chain seq x y z
N MET A 1 4.30 29.82 -25.77
CA MET A 1 3.42 28.67 -25.47
C MET A 1 4.02 27.64 -24.50
N ALA A 2 5.33 27.71 -24.15
CA ALA A 2 5.99 26.79 -23.21
C ALA A 2 5.80 27.13 -21.71
N THR A 3 5.46 28.38 -21.39
CA THR A 3 5.32 28.87 -20.02
C THR A 3 4.11 28.32 -19.27
N SER A 4 3.06 27.85 -19.98
CA SER A 4 1.85 27.29 -19.35
C SER A 4 2.01 25.86 -18.84
N GLN A 5 2.98 25.09 -19.34
CA GLN A 5 3.20 23.70 -18.91
C GLN A 5 3.97 23.62 -17.59
N ILE A 6 4.66 24.69 -17.17
CA ILE A 6 5.47 24.78 -15.93
C ILE A 6 4.62 25.18 -14.71
N THR A 7 3.39 25.66 -14.90
CA THR A 7 2.48 26.05 -13.80
C THR A 7 1.49 24.98 -13.36
N LEU A 8 1.18 23.98 -14.20
CA LEU A 8 0.22 22.91 -13.84
C LEU A 8 0.69 22.01 -12.68
N PRO A 9 -0.19 21.56 -11.77
CA PRO A 9 0.20 20.64 -10.71
C PRO A 9 0.55 19.26 -11.26
N LEU A 10 1.56 18.61 -10.66
CA LEU A 10 1.98 17.23 -10.98
C LEU A 10 1.06 16.17 -10.36
N TYR A 11 0.50 16.52 -9.21
CA TYR A 11 -0.54 15.78 -8.52
C TYR A 11 -1.59 16.77 -8.02
N GLU A 12 -2.84 16.36 -7.97
CA GLU A 12 -3.93 17.15 -7.44
C GLU A 12 -4.70 16.34 -6.42
N LYS A 13 -5.11 16.98 -5.33
CA LYS A 13 -5.97 16.35 -4.33
C LYS A 13 -7.41 16.41 -4.83
N LEU A 14 -8.02 15.25 -5.05
CA LEU A 14 -9.42 15.16 -5.44
C LEU A 14 -10.31 15.18 -4.21
N GLU A 15 -11.38 15.98 -4.25
CA GLU A 15 -12.45 15.89 -3.29
C GLU A 15 -13.46 14.82 -3.73
N CYS A 16 -13.41 13.64 -3.12
CA CYS A 16 -14.36 12.59 -3.47
C CYS A 16 -15.78 12.96 -2.99
N LYS A 17 -16.72 13.14 -3.92
CA LYS A 17 -18.12 13.56 -3.70
C LYS A 17 -18.93 12.67 -2.73
N ASN A 18 -18.59 11.39 -2.59
CA ASN A 18 -19.31 10.45 -1.72
C ASN A 18 -18.81 10.42 -0.25
N THR A 19 -17.81 11.22 0.08
CA THR A 19 -17.21 11.24 1.44
C THR A 19 -18.15 11.80 2.49
N THR A 20 -18.99 12.78 2.14
CA THR A 20 -19.93 13.44 3.05
C THR A 20 -21.01 12.48 3.55
N LYS A 21 -21.59 11.68 2.66
CA LYS A 21 -22.57 10.63 3.03
C LYS A 21 -21.97 9.58 3.96
N ARG A 22 -20.76 9.10 3.64
CA ARG A 22 -20.03 8.15 4.49
C ARG A 22 -19.68 8.73 5.86
N ARG A 23 -19.28 10.01 5.91
CA ARG A 23 -19.00 10.74 7.16
C ARG A 23 -20.26 10.88 8.01
N ALA A 24 -21.38 11.26 7.41
CA ALA A 24 -22.65 11.36 8.11
C ALA A 24 -23.05 10.02 8.76
N LEU A 25 -22.97 8.91 8.02
CA LEU A 25 -23.25 7.57 8.56
C LEU A 25 -22.35 7.25 9.76
N ASN A 26 -21.04 7.46 9.65
CA ASN A 26 -20.10 7.20 10.74
C ASN A 26 -20.41 8.03 12.00
N ILE A 27 -20.83 9.29 11.82
CA ILE A 27 -21.24 10.18 12.93
C ILE A 27 -22.56 9.70 13.54
N THR A 28 -23.54 9.28 12.73
CA THR A 28 -24.80 8.71 13.23
C THR A 28 -24.57 7.45 14.05
N VAL A 29 -23.70 6.54 13.59
CA VAL A 29 -23.33 5.33 14.35
C VAL A 29 -22.62 5.69 15.66
N MET A 30 -21.72 6.68 15.66
CA MET A 30 -21.11 7.16 16.90
C MET A 30 -22.14 7.65 17.90
N PHE A 31 -23.06 8.50 17.45
CA PHE A 31 -24.13 9.02 18.30
C PHE A 31 -24.95 7.87 18.92
N LEU A 32 -25.33 6.88 18.12
CA LEU A 32 -26.06 5.70 18.59
C LEU A 32 -25.27 4.93 19.68
N LEU A 33 -23.96 4.71 19.46
CA LEU A 33 -23.11 4.02 20.44
C LEU A 33 -22.98 4.80 21.75
N PHE A 34 -22.83 6.12 21.68
CA PHE A 34 -22.80 6.98 22.87
C PHE A 34 -24.12 6.96 23.64
N THR A 35 -25.27 7.06 22.94
CA THR A 35 -26.58 6.96 23.58
C THR A 35 -26.76 5.60 24.27
N LEU A 36 -26.34 4.52 23.62
CA LEU A 36 -26.42 3.16 24.19
C LEU A 36 -25.53 3.01 25.43
N LEU A 37 -24.33 3.61 25.39
CA LEU A 37 -23.40 3.62 26.53
C LEU A 37 -23.95 4.42 27.72
N ILE A 38 -24.58 5.58 27.48
CA ILE A 38 -25.23 6.38 28.53
C ILE A 38 -26.41 5.62 29.14
N TYR A 39 -27.26 5.00 28.32
CA TYR A 39 -28.36 4.17 28.79
C TYR A 39 -27.86 3.03 29.70
N ARG A 40 -26.79 2.33 29.27
CA ARG A 40 -26.14 1.29 30.07
C ARG A 40 -25.55 1.82 31.37
N PHE A 41 -24.95 3.02 31.35
CA PHE A 41 -24.39 3.65 32.55
C PHE A 41 -25.46 3.98 33.59
N ILE A 42 -26.59 4.56 33.16
CA ILE A 42 -27.73 4.86 34.06
C ILE A 42 -28.31 3.56 34.62
N SER A 43 -28.45 2.52 33.80
CA SER A 43 -29.00 1.25 34.25
C SER A 43 -28.05 0.44 35.14
N LEU A 44 -26.73 0.66 35.05
CA LEU A 44 -25.73 0.10 35.96
C LEU A 44 -25.96 0.56 37.42
N GLN A 45 -26.43 1.80 37.60
CA GLN A 45 -26.72 2.34 38.93
C GLN A 45 -27.89 1.64 39.63
N ASN A 46 -28.84 1.09 38.86
CA ASN A 46 -30.03 0.40 39.38
C ASN A 46 -29.82 -1.10 39.62
N HIS A 47 -28.79 -1.72 39.03
CA HIS A 47 -28.55 -3.16 39.12
C HIS A 47 -27.10 -3.49 39.48
N HIS A 48 -26.87 -3.99 40.70
CA HIS A 48 -25.55 -4.33 41.23
C HIS A 48 -25.07 -5.74 40.80
N GLY A 49 -24.98 -6.00 39.49
CA GLY A 49 -24.49 -7.27 38.96
C GLY A 49 -23.12 -7.18 38.27
N ILE A 50 -22.20 -8.10 38.58
CA ILE A 50 -20.96 -8.35 37.81
C ILE A 50 -21.21 -8.44 36.29
N PRO A 51 -22.24 -9.18 35.79
CA PRO A 51 -22.49 -9.24 34.35
C PRO A 51 -22.85 -7.88 33.74
N TRP A 52 -23.47 -6.99 34.52
CA TRP A 52 -23.82 -5.64 34.07
C TRP A 52 -22.58 -4.76 33.89
N LEU A 53 -21.61 -4.87 34.81
CA LEU A 53 -20.34 -4.17 34.75
C LEU A 53 -19.47 -4.68 33.58
N LEU A 54 -19.37 -6.00 33.41
CA LEU A 54 -18.61 -6.60 32.29
C LEU A 54 -19.15 -6.14 30.93
N ALA A 55 -20.47 -6.16 30.75
CA ALA A 55 -21.09 -5.71 29.52
C ALA A 55 -20.93 -4.20 29.30
N PHE A 56 -20.91 -3.38 30.36
CA PHE A 56 -20.56 -1.96 30.24
C PHE A 56 -19.10 -1.75 29.78
N LEU A 57 -18.14 -2.47 30.37
CA LEU A 57 -16.72 -2.39 29.98
C LEU A 57 -16.51 -2.81 28.52
N CYS A 58 -17.13 -3.91 28.09
CA CYS A 58 -17.06 -4.38 26.70
C CYS A 58 -17.57 -3.31 25.72
N LEU A 59 -18.69 -2.68 26.04
CA LEU A 59 -19.30 -1.67 25.19
C LEU A 59 -18.51 -0.35 25.18
N SER A 60 -17.90 0.03 26.31
CA SER A 60 -16.97 1.16 26.40
C SER A 60 -15.75 0.94 25.53
N TRP A 61 -15.14 -0.25 25.60
CA TRP A 61 -14.00 -0.61 24.76
C TRP A 61 -14.36 -0.58 23.27
N PHE A 62 -15.50 -1.15 22.90
CA PHE A 62 -15.98 -1.12 21.52
C PHE A 62 -16.19 0.32 21.01
N THR A 63 -16.82 1.18 21.82
CA THR A 63 -17.04 2.59 21.47
C THR A 63 -15.71 3.33 21.30
N PHE A 64 -14.73 3.05 22.16
CA PHE A 64 -13.38 3.63 22.06
C PHE A 64 -12.68 3.25 20.75
N ILE A 65 -12.63 1.95 20.41
CA ILE A 65 -12.05 1.50 19.14
C ILE A 65 -12.75 2.13 17.93
N TRP A 66 -14.08 2.32 18.01
CA TRP A 66 -14.84 3.00 16.97
C TRP A 66 -14.47 4.48 16.80
N VAL A 67 -14.29 5.22 17.91
CA VAL A 67 -13.79 6.61 17.88
C VAL A 67 -12.43 6.68 17.21
N LEU A 68 -11.47 5.83 17.60
CA LEU A 68 -10.14 5.80 17.00
C LEU A 68 -10.21 5.48 15.50
N SER A 69 -11.07 4.54 15.12
CA SER A 69 -11.28 4.17 13.72
C SER A 69 -11.80 5.34 12.88
N ILE A 70 -12.70 6.16 13.43
CA ILE A 70 -13.19 7.37 12.75
C ILE A 70 -12.10 8.45 12.69
N ALA A 71 -11.32 8.63 13.75
CA ALA A 71 -10.21 9.60 13.77
C ALA A 71 -9.19 9.30 12.67
N ILE A 72 -8.79 8.03 12.51
CA ILE A 72 -7.86 7.60 11.45
C ILE A 72 -8.47 7.80 10.06
N ARG A 73 -9.79 7.61 9.91
CA ARG A 73 -10.50 7.67 8.62
C ARG A 73 -11.07 9.05 8.29
N TRP A 74 -10.85 10.07 9.12
CA TRP A 74 -11.53 11.37 9.00
C TRP A 74 -11.11 12.15 7.75
N SER A 75 -9.83 12.09 7.39
CA SER A 75 -9.26 12.80 6.25
C SER A 75 -8.65 11.84 5.22
N PRO A 76 -9.46 11.11 4.45
CA PRO A 76 -8.95 10.42 3.28
C PRO A 76 -8.48 11.49 2.28
N ALA A 77 -7.22 11.41 1.87
CA ALA A 77 -6.69 12.21 0.78
C ALA A 77 -6.60 11.31 -0.45
N ASP A 78 -7.36 11.66 -1.48
CA ASP A 78 -7.28 11.03 -2.78
C ASP A 78 -6.43 11.91 -3.69
N TYR A 79 -5.56 11.30 -4.49
CA TYR A 79 -4.57 12.00 -5.28
C TYR A 79 -4.64 11.52 -6.72
N GLN A 80 -4.86 12.44 -7.64
CA GLN A 80 -4.71 12.18 -9.06
C GLN A 80 -3.31 12.61 -9.51
N THR A 81 -2.54 11.68 -10.05
CA THR A 81 -1.19 11.92 -10.56
C THR A 81 -1.21 12.08 -12.08
N TYR A 82 -0.36 12.97 -12.60
CA TYR A 82 -0.28 13.25 -14.04
C TYR A 82 1.14 12.95 -14.57
N PRO A 83 1.45 11.68 -14.92
CA PRO A 83 2.79 11.27 -15.35
C PRO A 83 3.25 11.98 -16.64
N ASP A 84 2.34 12.27 -17.56
CA ASP A 84 2.65 13.01 -18.81
C ASP A 84 3.27 14.39 -18.55
N ARG A 85 2.86 15.03 -17.45
CA ARG A 85 3.39 16.33 -17.04
C ARG A 85 4.77 16.21 -16.40
N LEU A 86 5.05 15.07 -15.76
CA LEU A 86 6.37 14.75 -15.18
C LEU A 86 7.41 14.59 -16.29
N HIS A 87 7.13 13.80 -17.33
CA HIS A 87 8.05 13.59 -18.46
C HIS A 87 8.38 14.89 -19.20
N LYS A 88 7.43 15.83 -19.27
CA LYS A 88 7.63 17.15 -19.91
C LYS A 88 8.46 18.12 -19.08
N ARG A 89 8.51 17.96 -17.75
CA ARG A 89 9.20 18.88 -16.84
C ARG A 89 10.57 18.39 -16.40
N VAL A 90 10.69 17.09 -16.19
CA VAL A 90 11.89 16.48 -15.64
C VAL A 90 12.57 15.71 -16.77
N LEU A 91 13.64 16.30 -17.29
CA LEU A 91 14.49 15.67 -18.32
C LEU A 91 15.30 14.50 -17.73
N ASP A 92 15.65 14.58 -16.44
CA ASP A 92 16.51 13.60 -15.78
C ASP A 92 15.83 13.03 -14.53
N LEU A 93 15.37 11.78 -14.62
CA LEU A 93 14.71 11.08 -13.51
C LEU A 93 15.72 10.69 -12.40
N PRO A 94 15.31 10.60 -11.12
CA PRO A 94 16.21 10.16 -10.05
C PRO A 94 16.64 8.69 -10.20
N SER A 95 17.65 8.24 -9.46
CA SER A 95 17.94 6.81 -9.32
C SER A 95 17.00 6.17 -8.29
N VAL A 96 16.47 4.99 -8.60
CA VAL A 96 15.52 4.26 -7.75
C VAL A 96 16.05 2.85 -7.46
N ASP A 97 16.13 2.53 -6.17
CA ASP A 97 16.49 1.20 -5.70
C ASP A 97 15.22 0.49 -5.20
N MET A 98 14.99 -0.71 -5.73
CA MET A 98 13.87 -1.58 -5.36
C MET A 98 14.41 -2.74 -4.53
N PHE A 99 13.83 -2.96 -3.35
CA PHE A 99 14.17 -4.08 -2.48
C PHE A 99 13.02 -5.10 -2.48
N VAL A 100 13.36 -6.35 -2.79
CA VAL A 100 12.47 -7.51 -2.72
C VAL A 100 12.98 -8.43 -1.62
N THR A 101 12.20 -8.59 -0.56
CA THR A 101 12.53 -9.52 0.53
C THR A 101 11.75 -10.82 0.33
N ILE A 102 12.45 -11.94 0.36
CA ILE A 102 11.88 -13.28 0.30
C ILE A 102 11.66 -13.76 1.72
N ALA A 103 10.41 -14.05 2.07
CA ALA A 103 10.09 -14.82 3.27
C ALA A 103 10.27 -16.33 2.98
N ASP A 104 10.32 -17.15 4.03
CA ASP A 104 10.55 -18.60 3.98
C ASP A 104 10.03 -19.27 2.68
N PRO A 105 10.91 -19.89 1.87
CA PRO A 105 10.56 -20.46 0.56
C PRO A 105 9.56 -21.63 0.65
N VAL A 106 9.30 -22.16 1.85
CA VAL A 106 8.26 -23.18 2.07
C VAL A 106 6.85 -22.55 2.07
N LEU A 107 6.72 -21.34 2.60
CA LEU A 107 5.44 -20.63 2.66
C LEU A 107 5.16 -19.86 1.36
N GLU A 108 6.20 -19.38 0.70
CA GLU A 108 6.11 -18.61 -0.54
C GLU A 108 6.85 -19.31 -1.68
N PRO A 109 6.14 -19.93 -2.64
CA PRO A 109 6.78 -20.62 -3.76
C PRO A 109 7.71 -19.68 -4.55
N PRO A 110 8.96 -20.10 -4.87
CA PRO A 110 9.96 -19.25 -5.52
C PRO A 110 9.55 -18.78 -6.92
N ILE A 111 8.57 -19.46 -7.54
CA ILE A 111 7.98 -19.05 -8.81
C ILE A 111 7.24 -17.71 -8.71
N ILE A 112 6.60 -17.44 -7.57
CA ILE A 112 5.87 -16.18 -7.34
C ILE A 112 6.88 -15.04 -7.19
N THR A 113 7.96 -15.28 -6.44
CA THR A 113 9.07 -14.35 -6.27
C THR A 113 9.76 -14.04 -7.60
N LEU A 114 9.96 -15.03 -8.47
CA LEU A 114 10.58 -14.81 -9.76
C LEU A 114 9.68 -13.96 -10.68
N ASN A 115 8.36 -14.18 -10.63
CA ASN A 115 7.41 -13.36 -11.37
C ASN A 115 7.41 -11.91 -10.89
N THR A 116 7.48 -11.67 -9.58
CA THR A 116 7.52 -10.30 -9.04
C THR A 116 8.80 -9.59 -9.43
N VAL A 117 9.96 -10.25 -9.36
CA VAL A 117 11.23 -9.69 -9.85
C VAL A 117 11.17 -9.38 -11.34
N LEU A 118 10.62 -10.29 -12.16
CA LEU A 118 10.49 -10.05 -13.60
C LEU A 118 9.56 -8.87 -13.91
N SER A 119 8.44 -8.75 -13.19
CA SER A 119 7.53 -7.61 -13.31
C SER A 119 8.21 -6.29 -12.91
N LEU A 120 9.06 -6.29 -11.88
CA LEU A 120 9.82 -5.11 -11.47
C LEU A 120 10.87 -4.69 -12.51
N LEU A 121 11.54 -5.67 -13.14
CA LEU A 121 12.49 -5.43 -14.21
C LEU A 121 11.83 -4.98 -15.52
N ALA A 122 10.53 -5.27 -15.69
CA ALA A 122 9.73 -4.86 -16.84
C ALA A 122 9.08 -3.46 -16.68
N ILE A 123 9.40 -2.72 -15.62
CA ILE A 123 8.92 -1.34 -15.45
C ILE A 123 9.57 -0.43 -16.49
N ASP A 124 8.77 0.47 -17.08
CA ASP A 124 9.21 1.52 -18.00
C ASP A 124 10.04 2.62 -17.29
N TYR A 125 11.24 2.26 -16.83
CA TYR A 125 12.23 3.16 -16.24
C TYR A 125 13.57 3.04 -16.97
N PRO A 126 14.36 4.12 -17.09
CA PRO A 126 15.71 4.02 -17.62
C PRO A 126 16.54 2.98 -16.87
N THR A 127 17.03 1.96 -17.59
CA THR A 127 17.77 0.81 -17.04
C THR A 127 19.02 1.20 -16.26
N HIS A 128 19.66 2.31 -16.62
CA HIS A 128 20.85 2.83 -15.92
C HIS A 128 20.55 3.49 -14.57
N LYS A 129 19.27 3.61 -14.18
CA LYS A 129 18.83 4.27 -12.94
C LYS A 129 17.98 3.38 -12.05
N LEU A 130 17.65 2.18 -12.51
CA LEU A 130 16.87 1.21 -11.79
C LEU A 130 17.81 0.11 -11.28
N ALA A 131 17.86 -0.08 -9.96
CA ALA A 131 18.53 -1.23 -9.36
C ALA A 131 17.51 -2.06 -8.57
N CYS A 132 17.56 -3.37 -8.73
CA CYS A 132 16.71 -4.31 -7.98
C CYS A 132 17.60 -5.20 -7.12
N TYR A 133 17.32 -5.22 -5.82
CA TYR A 133 18.02 -6.03 -4.83
C TYR A 133 17.06 -7.06 -4.26
N VAL A 134 17.50 -8.31 -4.22
CA VAL A 134 16.74 -9.42 -3.64
C VAL A 134 17.43 -9.84 -2.34
N SER A 135 16.74 -9.71 -1.21
CA SER A 135 17.17 -10.18 0.11
C SER A 135 16.42 -11.46 0.45
N ASP A 136 17.14 -12.49 0.88
CA ASP A 136 16.55 -13.73 1.40
C ASP A 136 16.62 -13.70 2.92
N ASP A 137 15.52 -13.31 3.56
CA ASP A 137 15.43 -13.19 5.03
C ASP A 137 14.92 -14.51 5.65
N GLY A 138 14.54 -15.49 4.82
CA GLY A 138 13.87 -16.72 5.23
C GLY A 138 14.76 -17.96 5.36
N CYS A 139 16.08 -17.84 5.22
CA CYS A 139 16.96 -19.00 5.09
C CYS A 139 17.18 -19.76 6.42
N PRO A 140 16.71 -21.02 6.58
CA PRO A 140 17.46 -22.01 7.35
C PRO A 140 18.71 -22.39 6.55
N SER A 141 19.87 -22.42 7.19
CA SER A 141 21.24 -22.55 6.65
C SER A 141 21.57 -23.78 5.78
N SER A 142 20.60 -24.49 5.21
CA SER A 142 20.78 -25.76 4.51
C SER A 142 20.21 -25.87 3.09
N THR A 143 19.56 -24.85 2.51
CA THR A 143 18.87 -24.98 1.20
C THR A 143 19.47 -24.16 0.05
N LEU A 144 20.78 -23.87 0.07
CA LEU A 144 21.49 -23.19 -1.04
C LEU A 144 21.72 -24.07 -2.28
N SER A 145 21.10 -25.25 -2.37
CA SER A 145 21.33 -26.17 -3.49
C SER A 145 20.06 -26.88 -3.96
N SER A 146 19.20 -26.19 -4.70
CA SER A 146 18.36 -26.86 -5.70
C SER A 146 17.76 -25.89 -6.73
N LYS A 147 18.48 -25.78 -7.86
CA LYS A 147 17.96 -25.65 -9.23
C LYS A 147 16.68 -24.80 -9.46
N PRO A 148 16.80 -23.47 -9.64
CA PRO A 148 15.72 -22.70 -10.27
C PRO A 148 15.77 -22.74 -11.82
N LEU A 149 16.82 -23.31 -12.43
CA LEU A 149 17.13 -23.09 -13.84
C LEU A 149 16.33 -23.95 -14.84
N SER A 150 15.65 -25.03 -14.42
CA SER A 150 15.00 -25.97 -15.34
C SER A 150 13.49 -25.77 -15.56
N LEU A 151 12.85 -24.83 -14.86
CA LEU A 151 11.41 -24.52 -15.05
C LEU A 151 11.15 -23.22 -15.83
N LEU A 152 12.21 -22.49 -16.20
CA LEU A 152 12.12 -21.20 -16.88
C LEU A 152 11.66 -21.30 -18.35
N SER A 153 11.61 -22.50 -18.94
CA SER A 153 11.32 -22.67 -20.37
C SER A 153 9.83 -22.78 -20.73
N PHE A 154 8.91 -22.92 -19.77
CA PHE A 154 7.47 -23.08 -20.06
C PHE A 154 6.59 -21.89 -19.63
N GLY A 155 7.10 -20.97 -18.80
CA GLY A 155 6.34 -19.82 -18.31
C GLY A 155 6.39 -18.56 -19.20
N CYS A 156 7.45 -18.39 -20.01
CA CYS A 156 7.69 -17.14 -20.74
C CYS A 156 6.68 -16.84 -21.86
N HIS A 157 6.01 -17.86 -22.42
CA HIS A 157 4.98 -17.66 -23.44
C HIS A 157 3.59 -17.33 -22.88
N LEU A 158 3.30 -17.73 -21.63
CA LEU A 158 1.97 -17.49 -21.03
C LEU A 158 1.90 -16.09 -20.39
N VAL A 159 3.00 -15.63 -19.79
CA VAL A 159 3.04 -14.35 -19.07
C VAL A 159 3.13 -13.15 -20.01
N THR A 160 3.80 -13.30 -21.16
CA THR A 160 3.84 -12.23 -22.19
C THR A 160 2.49 -12.02 -22.88
N SER A 161 1.68 -13.07 -23.04
CA SER A 161 0.34 -12.95 -23.62
C SER A 161 -0.73 -12.50 -22.62
N ILE A 162 -0.60 -12.83 -21.33
CA ILE A 162 -1.58 -12.42 -20.30
C ILE A 162 -1.35 -10.97 -19.84
N MET A 163 -0.10 -10.50 -19.77
CA MET A 163 0.20 -9.12 -19.35
C MET A 163 -0.15 -8.07 -20.42
N PHE A 164 -0.28 -8.49 -21.69
CA PHE A 164 -0.75 -7.62 -22.77
C PHE A 164 -2.29 -7.58 -22.91
N LEU A 165 -3.01 -8.51 -22.27
CA LEU A 165 -4.47 -8.65 -22.40
C LEU A 165 -5.27 -8.22 -21.18
N LEU A 166 -4.64 -8.06 -20.01
CA LEU A 166 -5.31 -7.61 -18.80
C LEU A 166 -4.68 -6.28 -18.37
N GLU A 167 -5.28 -5.17 -18.83
CA GLU A 167 -5.22 -3.85 -18.18
C GLU A 167 -5.81 -3.95 -16.76
N LEU A 168 -5.16 -4.71 -15.88
CA LEU A 168 -5.57 -4.83 -14.51
C LEU A 168 -4.87 -3.76 -13.67
N PRO A 169 -5.65 -2.95 -12.94
CA PRO A 169 -5.10 -1.99 -12.00
C PRO A 169 -4.31 -2.73 -10.91
N LEU A 170 -3.16 -2.15 -10.57
CA LEU A 170 -2.20 -2.61 -9.55
C LEU A 170 -2.79 -2.80 -8.14
N ASP A 171 -4.05 -2.46 -7.92
CA ASP A 171 -4.71 -2.42 -6.62
C ASP A 171 -5.07 -3.80 -6.04
N THR A 172 -4.91 -4.89 -6.81
CA THR A 172 -5.36 -6.24 -6.39
C THR A 172 -4.25 -7.08 -5.73
N PHE A 173 -3.00 -6.60 -5.67
CA PHE A 173 -1.87 -7.41 -5.16
C PHE A 173 -1.56 -7.22 -3.66
N CYS A 174 -2.34 -6.40 -2.94
CA CYS A 174 -2.06 -6.02 -1.55
C CYS A 174 -2.63 -7.02 -0.51
N SER A 175 -2.54 -8.34 -0.73
CA SER A 175 -3.09 -9.32 0.24
C SER A 175 -2.20 -10.52 0.60
N THR A 176 -0.97 -10.63 0.13
CA THR A 176 -0.05 -11.69 0.60
C THR A 176 1.37 -11.17 0.75
N HIS A 177 1.76 -10.88 2.00
CA HIS A 177 3.09 -10.88 2.63
C HIS A 177 4.37 -10.45 1.87
N LEU A 178 4.30 -9.80 0.70
CA LEU A 178 5.48 -9.27 0.00
C LEU A 178 5.65 -7.77 0.27
N LEU A 179 6.60 -7.42 1.15
CA LEU A 179 6.93 -6.02 1.46
C LEU A 179 7.88 -5.47 0.37
N ILE A 180 7.34 -4.76 -0.61
CA ILE A 180 8.16 -4.03 -1.60
C ILE A 180 8.50 -2.65 -1.01
N ILE A 181 9.77 -2.43 -0.68
CA ILE A 181 10.26 -1.12 -0.22
C ILE A 181 10.94 -0.42 -1.39
N MET A 182 10.34 0.69 -1.87
CA MET A 182 10.96 1.56 -2.87
C MET A 182 11.68 2.72 -2.18
N LYS A 183 12.99 2.84 -2.40
CA LYS A 183 13.79 3.96 -1.88
C LYS A 183 14.22 4.84 -3.05
N ILE A 184 13.74 6.09 -3.08
CA ILE A 184 14.18 7.09 -4.06
C ILE A 184 15.47 7.71 -3.50
N HIS A 185 16.60 7.45 -4.15
CA HIS A 185 17.85 8.13 -3.82
C HIS A 185 17.95 9.38 -4.70
N SER A 186 17.67 10.55 -4.13
CA SER A 186 17.93 11.82 -4.80
C SER A 186 19.43 12.09 -4.77
N ASN A 187 20.13 11.61 -5.79
CA ASN A 187 21.55 11.91 -5.96
C ASN A 187 21.68 13.36 -6.44
N SER A 188 21.72 14.30 -5.49
CA SER A 188 22.11 15.69 -5.78
C SER A 188 23.60 15.71 -6.07
N ASN A 189 23.96 15.31 -7.29
CA ASN A 189 25.33 15.40 -7.75
C ASN A 189 25.67 16.88 -7.97
N LYS A 190 26.25 17.50 -6.92
CA LYS A 190 26.92 18.80 -6.98
C LYS A 190 28.14 18.69 -7.89
N ASN A 191 27.92 18.65 -9.20
CA ASN A 191 28.98 18.87 -10.18
C ASN A 191 29.13 20.37 -10.46
N GLY A 192 29.73 21.09 -9.49
CA GLY A 192 30.36 22.39 -9.71
C GLY A 192 31.88 22.21 -9.70
N LYS A 193 32.45 22.07 -10.89
CA LYS A 193 33.88 22.04 -11.26
C LYS A 193 34.68 23.09 -10.46
N LYS A 194 35.76 22.67 -9.79
CA LYS A 194 37.17 22.83 -10.21
C LYS A 194 37.56 24.26 -10.56
#